data_AF-A0A354ZCA4-F1
#
_entry.id   AF-A0A354ZCA4-F1
#
_cell.length_a   1.000
_cell.length_b   1.000
_cell.length_c   1.000
_cell.angle_alpha   90.00
_cell.angle_beta   90.00
_cell.angle_gamma   90.00
#
_symmetry.space_group_name_H-M   'P 1'
#
loop_
_entity.id
_entity.type
_entity.pdbx_description
1 polymer ?
#
loop_
_entity_poly.entity_id
_entity_poly.type
_entity_poly.pdbx_seq_one_letter_code
_entity_poly.pdbx_strand_id
1 'polypeptide(L)'
;MSVQQTVVIDGLSVPIEGERNLLELVRKAGIDLPTFCYHSELSVYGACRMCVVEIDKMGIVASCTVQPQPGMVVRTNTEQLRVIRRTILELLLANHDRDCTTCDKNGACKLQELARRFGVQDVRFGQEDAGLPIDRSTPALVRDPNKCILCGDCVRVCGEVQRIGVLDFAYRGSEATVGPAFGKCLADVDCVQCGQCASVCPTGAITIHSDVDRVWKAIHDPKMKVVAQVAPAIRVALGEEFGHEPGWAAPGKVVGALKSIGVDMVFDTCFTADLTVVEETAEFLERLSSGSRERLPQFTSCCPAWVKYVEQYHPNYLANLSSCKSPQQMFGAVARRFLGRELGVEPENLYVVSVMPCTAKKFEAAREEFASDGRPDVDAVLTTQELARMIRETGIDFDKLPIAPFDLPFGVSTGAGMIFGNSGGVAEAVLRAAAELLAPEKTSEIPRSRLVFEEVRGLDGVKEATVNIAGNEVRLAVANSLGAAAEVLRRIESGEAVYDIVEVMSCPGG
;
A
#
# COMPACT_ATOMS: atom_id res chain seq x y z
N MET A 1 -29.41 15.90 32.20
CA MET A 1 -29.44 14.77 31.26
C MET A 1 -29.41 15.39 29.86
N SER A 2 -28.33 15.25 29.10
CA SER A 2 -28.35 15.70 27.71
C SER A 2 -29.36 14.84 26.96
N VAL A 3 -30.33 15.46 26.28
CA VAL A 3 -31.26 14.74 25.42
C VAL A 3 -30.42 14.03 24.36
N GLN A 4 -30.43 12.70 24.35
CA GLN A 4 -29.69 11.93 23.37
C GLN A 4 -30.25 12.27 21.98
N GLN A 5 -29.40 12.85 21.14
CA GLN A 5 -29.77 13.29 19.81
C GLN A 5 -29.84 12.07 18.88
N THR A 6 -31.02 11.76 18.34
CA THR A 6 -31.23 10.56 17.53
C THR A 6 -31.79 10.87 16.14
N VAL A 7 -31.47 9.99 15.19
CA VAL A 7 -32.06 9.91 13.84
C VAL A 7 -32.85 8.62 13.74
N VAL A 8 -34.00 8.64 13.07
CA VAL A 8 -34.78 7.44 12.77
C VAL A 8 -34.39 6.92 11.39
N ILE A 9 -33.79 5.73 11.31
CA ILE A 9 -33.33 5.10 10.06
C ILE A 9 -34.11 3.80 9.87
N ASP A 10 -34.96 3.72 8.84
CA ASP A 10 -35.85 2.57 8.57
C ASP A 10 -36.62 2.08 9.82
N GLY A 11 -37.03 3.02 10.67
CA GLY A 11 -37.76 2.77 11.92
C GLY A 11 -36.87 2.52 13.16
N LEU A 12 -35.56 2.40 12.99
CA LEU A 12 -34.60 2.26 14.09
C LEU A 12 -34.14 3.64 14.59
N SER A 13 -34.21 3.87 15.90
CA SER A 13 -33.67 5.09 16.52
C SER A 13 -32.17 4.91 16.77
N VAL A 14 -31.34 5.69 16.06
CA VAL A 14 -29.88 5.59 16.11
C VAL A 14 -29.29 6.86 16.74
N PRO A 15 -28.45 6.75 17.78
CA PRO A 15 -27.84 7.90 18.43
C PRO A 15 -26.70 8.50 17.59
N ILE A 16 -26.65 9.82 17.53
CA ILE A 16 -25.56 10.60 16.92
C ILE A 16 -24.42 10.68 17.94
N GLU A 17 -23.26 10.12 17.60
CA GLU A 17 -22.07 10.00 18.47
C GLU A 17 -20.79 10.49 17.76
N GLY A 18 -20.94 11.49 16.88
CA GLY A 18 -19.80 12.15 16.21
C GLY A 18 -19.47 11.59 14.83
N GLU A 19 -20.40 10.86 14.21
CA GLU A 19 -20.28 10.41 12.83
C GLU A 19 -20.11 11.59 11.87
N ARG A 20 -19.24 11.44 10.85
CA ARG A 20 -18.88 12.52 9.93
C ARG A 20 -20.05 12.95 9.04
N ASN A 21 -20.93 12.01 8.72
CA ASN A 21 -22.08 12.21 7.86
C ASN A 21 -23.14 11.12 8.10
N LEU A 22 -24.29 11.30 7.46
CA LEU A 22 -25.42 10.39 7.59
C LEU A 22 -25.12 8.98 7.05
N LEU A 23 -24.22 8.82 6.08
CA LEU A 23 -23.83 7.49 5.58
C LEU A 23 -23.19 6.65 6.69
N GLU A 24 -22.31 7.23 7.51
CA GLU A 24 -21.69 6.53 8.64
C GLU A 24 -22.72 6.13 9.70
N LEU A 25 -23.72 6.98 9.95
CA LEU A 25 -24.80 6.68 10.88
C LEU A 25 -25.70 5.54 10.36
N VAL A 26 -25.98 5.51 9.05
CA VAL A 26 -26.69 4.37 8.41
C VAL A 26 -25.83 3.09 8.48
N ARG A 27 -24.51 3.24 8.26
CA ARG A 27 -23.41 2.32 8.62
C ARG A 27 -23.65 1.61 9.96
N LYS A 28 -23.67 2.44 10.99
CA LYS A 28 -23.82 2.07 12.39
C LYS A 28 -25.15 1.40 12.70
N ALA A 29 -26.22 1.72 11.95
CA ALA A 29 -27.52 1.06 12.06
C ALA A 29 -27.51 -0.39 11.53
N GLY A 30 -26.39 -0.89 11.01
CA GLY A 30 -26.27 -2.22 10.41
C GLY A 30 -26.72 -2.27 8.95
N ILE A 31 -26.90 -1.12 8.30
CA ILE A 31 -27.38 -1.03 6.92
C ILE A 31 -26.21 -0.68 5.99
N ASP A 32 -25.73 -1.68 5.25
CA ASP A 32 -24.70 -1.46 4.23
C ASP A 32 -25.25 -0.74 3.00
N LEU A 33 -25.05 0.58 2.95
CA LEU A 33 -25.34 1.40 1.77
C LEU A 33 -24.20 1.31 0.74
N PRO A 34 -24.54 1.08 -0.55
CA PRO A 34 -23.54 0.94 -1.59
C PRO A 34 -22.83 2.28 -1.87
N THR A 35 -21.52 2.23 -2.02
CA THR A 35 -20.68 3.37 -2.40
C THR A 35 -19.58 2.93 -3.35
N PHE A 36 -19.20 3.83 -4.26
CA PHE A 36 -17.92 3.76 -4.98
C PHE A 36 -16.96 4.80 -4.41
N CYS A 37 -17.33 6.08 -4.49
CA CYS A 37 -16.45 7.21 -4.18
C CYS A 37 -16.39 7.63 -2.69
N TYR A 38 -16.54 6.68 -1.77
CA TYR A 38 -16.51 6.97 -0.32
C TYR A 38 -15.47 6.09 0.35
N HIS A 39 -14.36 6.72 0.75
CA HIS A 39 -13.23 6.09 1.43
C HIS A 39 -12.97 6.83 2.75
N SER A 40 -12.59 6.11 3.81
CA SER A 40 -12.40 6.68 5.15
C SER A 40 -11.30 7.73 5.22
N GLU A 41 -10.25 7.57 4.42
CA GLU A 41 -9.06 8.45 4.40
C GLU A 41 -9.18 9.65 3.44
N LEU A 42 -10.27 9.73 2.67
CA LEU A 42 -10.48 10.79 1.68
C LEU A 42 -11.59 11.74 2.14
N SER A 43 -11.56 12.99 1.68
CA SER A 43 -12.68 13.92 1.87
C SER A 43 -14.02 13.39 1.28
N VAL A 44 -15.13 14.07 1.55
CA VAL A 44 -16.43 13.67 1.00
C VAL A 44 -16.57 14.18 -0.44
N TYR A 45 -16.86 13.28 -1.39
CA TYR A 45 -17.06 13.65 -2.80
C TYR A 45 -18.52 13.66 -3.24
N GLY A 46 -19.27 12.58 -2.97
CA GLY A 46 -20.70 12.50 -3.27
C GLY A 46 -21.08 12.35 -4.74
N ALA A 47 -20.12 12.07 -5.64
CA ALA A 47 -20.37 11.99 -7.08
C ALA A 47 -21.07 10.70 -7.54
N CYS A 48 -20.77 9.54 -6.94
CA CYS A 48 -21.28 8.26 -7.45
C CYS A 48 -22.79 8.04 -7.23
N ARG A 49 -23.41 8.79 -6.31
CA ARG A 49 -24.85 8.73 -5.94
C ARG A 49 -25.40 7.34 -5.55
N MET A 50 -24.57 6.33 -5.32
CA MET A 50 -25.04 5.02 -4.87
C MET A 50 -25.64 5.05 -3.44
N CYS A 51 -25.13 5.95 -2.59
CA CYS A 51 -25.58 6.15 -1.21
C CYS A 51 -26.80 7.06 -1.07
N VAL A 52 -27.61 7.22 -2.12
CA VAL A 52 -28.86 8.01 -2.02
C VAL A 52 -29.81 7.42 -0.98
N VAL A 53 -30.42 8.28 -0.18
CA VAL A 53 -31.47 7.96 0.81
C VAL A 53 -32.60 8.97 0.69
N GLU A 54 -33.79 8.61 1.16
CA GLU A 54 -34.93 9.52 1.23
C GLU A 54 -35.07 10.03 2.65
N ILE A 55 -35.13 11.35 2.82
CA ILE A 55 -35.29 12.00 4.13
C ILE A 55 -36.59 12.80 4.11
N ASP A 56 -37.40 12.64 5.15
CA ASP A 56 -38.64 13.40 5.30
C ASP A 56 -38.38 14.91 5.17
N LYS A 57 -39.16 15.59 4.32
CA LYS A 57 -39.07 17.02 3.99
C LYS A 57 -37.82 17.47 3.19
N MET A 58 -36.82 16.60 2.98
CA MET A 58 -35.65 16.91 2.14
C MET A 58 -35.64 16.13 0.81
N GLY A 59 -36.45 15.07 0.69
CA GLY A 59 -36.50 14.24 -0.51
C GLY A 59 -35.28 13.32 -0.63
N ILE A 60 -34.87 13.01 -1.86
CA ILE A 60 -33.77 12.09 -2.13
C ILE A 60 -32.44 12.84 -2.18
N VAL A 61 -31.52 12.45 -1.30
CA VAL A 61 -30.21 13.08 -1.14
C VAL A 61 -29.12 12.02 -0.99
N ALA A 62 -27.86 12.37 -1.29
CA ALA A 62 -26.73 11.49 -1.04
C ALA A 62 -26.35 11.54 0.45
N SER A 63 -26.43 10.40 1.16
CA SER A 63 -26.21 10.38 2.62
C SER A 63 -24.78 10.77 3.02
N CYS A 64 -23.78 10.53 2.16
CA CYS A 64 -22.39 10.89 2.46
C CYS A 64 -22.15 12.40 2.57
N THR A 65 -23.00 13.26 1.97
CA THR A 65 -22.84 14.72 2.00
C THR A 65 -23.72 15.41 3.04
N VAL A 66 -24.54 14.65 3.78
CA VAL A 66 -25.52 15.19 4.73
C VAL A 66 -24.99 15.01 6.14
N GLN A 67 -24.98 16.08 6.93
CA GLN A 67 -24.72 15.97 8.37
C GLN A 67 -25.95 15.41 9.10
N PRO A 68 -25.80 14.43 10.00
CA PRO A 68 -26.91 13.89 10.76
C PRO A 68 -27.47 14.96 11.70
N GLN A 69 -28.78 15.15 11.69
CA GLN A 69 -29.47 16.09 12.59
C GLN A 69 -30.57 15.38 13.40
N PRO A 70 -30.77 15.77 14.67
CA PRO A 70 -31.81 15.17 15.51
C PRO A 70 -33.20 15.29 14.86
N GLY A 71 -33.99 14.22 14.92
CA GLY A 71 -35.35 14.20 14.39
C GLY A 71 -35.46 13.98 12.88
N MET A 72 -34.34 13.76 12.17
CA MET A 72 -34.37 13.24 10.81
C MET A 72 -35.04 11.85 10.77
N VAL A 73 -35.86 11.62 9.75
CA VAL A 73 -36.46 10.32 9.43
C VAL A 73 -35.98 9.92 8.05
N VAL A 74 -35.23 8.83 7.98
CA VAL A 74 -34.47 8.38 6.81
C VAL A 74 -34.98 7.02 6.37
N ARG A 75 -35.31 6.89 5.08
CA ARG A 75 -35.65 5.63 4.42
C ARG A 75 -34.52 5.26 3.46
N THR A 76 -34.01 4.03 3.55
CA THR A 76 -32.85 3.62 2.75
C THR A 76 -33.22 2.72 1.57
N ASN A 77 -34.45 2.20 1.51
CA ASN A 77 -34.86 1.15 0.59
C ASN A 77 -36.26 1.32 -0.03
N THR A 78 -36.63 2.54 -0.45
CA THR A 78 -37.87 2.79 -1.18
C THR A 78 -37.79 2.35 -2.64
N GLU A 79 -38.93 2.17 -3.30
CA GLU A 79 -39.00 1.78 -4.72
C GLU A 79 -38.21 2.76 -5.60
N GLN A 80 -38.38 4.06 -5.37
CA GLN A 80 -37.68 5.10 -6.12
C GLN A 80 -36.15 5.00 -5.95
N LEU A 81 -35.65 4.74 -4.73
CA LEU A 81 -34.22 4.56 -4.47
C LEU A 81 -33.66 3.33 -5.21
N ARG A 82 -34.42 2.24 -5.29
CA ARG A 82 -34.02 1.04 -6.05
C ARG A 82 -33.88 1.34 -7.54
N VAL A 83 -34.86 2.05 -8.12
CA VAL A 83 -34.83 2.46 -9.53
C VAL A 83 -33.62 3.36 -9.82
N ILE A 84 -33.35 4.33 -8.95
CA ILE A 84 -32.19 5.24 -9.10
C ILE A 84 -30.88 4.47 -9.09
N ARG A 85 -30.64 3.63 -8.06
CA ARG A 85 -29.39 2.87 -7.94
C ARG A 85 -29.17 1.92 -9.12
N ARG A 86 -30.23 1.23 -9.56
CA ARG A 86 -30.17 0.36 -10.75
C ARG A 86 -29.83 1.15 -12.01
N THR A 87 -30.45 2.32 -12.19
CA THR A 87 -30.19 3.18 -13.36
C THR A 87 -28.76 3.70 -13.36
N ILE A 88 -28.21 4.10 -12.20
CA ILE A 88 -26.80 4.50 -12.07
C ILE A 88 -25.88 3.36 -12.49
N LEU A 89 -26.11 2.14 -11.98
CA LEU A 89 -25.28 0.98 -12.33
C LEU A 89 -25.34 0.67 -13.83
N GLU A 90 -26.52 0.73 -14.45
CA GLU A 90 -26.66 0.55 -15.89
C GLU A 90 -25.92 1.62 -16.70
N LEU A 91 -25.94 2.89 -16.27
CA LEU A 91 -25.17 3.97 -16.91
C LEU A 91 -23.66 3.77 -16.77
N LEU A 92 -23.19 3.35 -15.59
CA LEU A 92 -21.77 3.05 -15.38
C LEU A 92 -21.33 1.86 -16.25
N LEU A 93 -22.16 0.81 -16.35
CA LEU A 93 -21.88 -0.37 -17.16
C LEU A 93 -21.95 -0.10 -18.67
N ALA A 94 -22.68 0.93 -19.09
CA ALA A 94 -22.73 1.35 -20.50
C ALA A 94 -21.40 1.96 -20.97
N ASN A 95 -20.67 2.60 -20.07
CA ASN A 95 -19.37 3.23 -20.35
C ASN A 95 -18.18 2.41 -19.84
N HIS A 96 -18.36 1.11 -19.63
CA HIS A 96 -17.36 0.22 -19.02
C HIS A 96 -17.18 -1.01 -19.90
N ASP A 97 -15.93 -1.40 -20.14
CA ASP A 97 -15.63 -2.69 -20.77
C ASP A 97 -16.02 -3.83 -19.82
N ARG A 98 -17.00 -4.63 -20.27
CA ARG A 98 -17.64 -5.69 -19.49
C ARG A 98 -16.98 -7.06 -19.67
N ASP A 99 -15.81 -7.18 -20.31
CA ASP A 99 -15.03 -8.41 -20.26
C ASP A 99 -14.45 -8.64 -18.86
N CYS A 100 -15.30 -9.22 -18.01
CA CYS A 100 -14.98 -9.59 -16.64
C CYS A 100 -14.13 -10.86 -16.57
N THR A 101 -14.22 -11.74 -17.57
CA THR A 101 -13.57 -13.07 -17.50
C THR A 101 -12.06 -13.00 -17.61
N THR A 102 -11.54 -11.97 -18.28
CA THR A 102 -10.11 -11.71 -18.46
C THR A 102 -9.59 -10.60 -17.53
N CYS A 103 -10.45 -10.01 -16.70
CA CYS A 103 -10.10 -8.87 -15.85
C CYS A 103 -9.37 -9.30 -14.57
N ASP A 104 -8.28 -8.60 -14.22
CA ASP A 104 -7.52 -8.85 -12.97
C ASP A 104 -8.35 -8.65 -11.68
N LYS A 105 -9.41 -7.85 -11.73
CA LYS A 105 -10.33 -7.59 -10.59
C LYS A 105 -11.55 -8.52 -10.57
N ASN A 106 -11.60 -9.55 -11.43
CA ASN A 106 -12.71 -10.48 -11.43
C ASN A 106 -12.91 -11.13 -10.04
N GLY A 107 -14.14 -11.14 -9.55
CA GLY A 107 -14.48 -11.65 -8.21
C GLY A 107 -14.24 -10.67 -7.07
N ALA A 108 -13.41 -9.64 -7.26
CA ALA A 108 -13.13 -8.58 -6.28
C ALA A 108 -13.65 -7.18 -6.71
N CYS A 109 -14.24 -7.06 -7.91
CA CYS A 109 -14.71 -5.80 -8.47
C CYS A 109 -16.01 -5.33 -7.79
N LYS A 110 -15.99 -4.12 -7.22
CA LYS A 110 -17.18 -3.56 -6.54
C LYS A 110 -18.32 -3.26 -7.51
N LEU A 111 -18.00 -2.88 -8.76
CA LEU A 111 -19.02 -2.67 -9.79
C LEU A 111 -19.74 -3.98 -10.13
N GLN A 112 -18.98 -5.08 -10.27
CA GLN A 112 -19.51 -6.42 -10.52
C GLN A 112 -20.39 -6.88 -9.34
N GLU A 113 -19.91 -6.72 -8.10
CA GLU A 113 -20.66 -7.04 -6.88
C GLU A 113 -21.99 -6.29 -6.82
N LEU A 114 -21.98 -4.97 -7.03
CA LEU A 114 -23.16 -4.13 -6.94
C LEU A 114 -24.14 -4.37 -8.12
N ALA A 115 -23.64 -4.58 -9.33
CA ALA A 115 -24.48 -4.97 -10.46
C ALA A 115 -25.27 -6.26 -10.15
N ARG A 116 -24.60 -7.27 -9.59
CA ARG A 116 -25.25 -8.51 -9.12
C ARG A 116 -26.24 -8.24 -7.99
N ARG A 117 -25.85 -7.46 -6.98
CA ARG A 117 -26.69 -7.13 -5.81
C ARG A 117 -28.01 -6.46 -6.21
N PHE A 118 -28.00 -5.63 -7.24
CA PHE A 118 -29.19 -4.93 -7.75
C PHE A 118 -29.89 -5.63 -8.93
N GLY A 119 -29.45 -6.84 -9.31
CA GLY A 119 -30.08 -7.64 -10.35
C GLY A 119 -30.01 -7.00 -11.74
N VAL A 120 -28.91 -6.30 -12.05
CA VAL A 120 -28.66 -5.78 -13.41
C VAL A 120 -28.26 -6.95 -14.30
N GLN A 121 -29.18 -7.38 -15.15
CA GLN A 121 -28.95 -8.47 -16.13
C GLN A 121 -28.64 -7.93 -17.52
N ASP A 122 -29.30 -6.83 -17.90
CA ASP A 122 -29.14 -6.17 -19.18
C ASP A 122 -28.93 -4.66 -18.98
N VAL A 123 -28.12 -4.06 -19.85
CA VAL A 123 -27.88 -2.62 -19.88
C VAL A 123 -28.74 -2.02 -21.00
N ARG A 124 -29.66 -1.12 -20.62
CA ARG A 124 -30.61 -0.50 -21.56
C ARG A 124 -30.01 0.63 -22.40
N PHE A 125 -28.82 1.09 -22.03
CA PHE A 125 -28.10 2.16 -22.71
C PHE A 125 -27.09 1.57 -23.71
N GLY A 126 -26.80 2.28 -24.79
CA GLY A 126 -25.78 1.87 -25.75
C GLY A 126 -24.39 1.81 -25.10
N GLN A 127 -23.56 0.87 -25.54
CA GLN A 127 -22.17 0.79 -25.09
C GLN A 127 -21.33 1.79 -25.88
N GLU A 128 -20.49 2.57 -25.19
CA GLU A 128 -19.46 3.35 -25.86
C GLU A 128 -18.29 2.40 -26.23
N ASP A 129 -18.09 2.18 -27.53
CA ASP A 129 -17.00 1.35 -28.08
C ASP A 129 -15.69 2.15 -28.27
N ALA A 130 -15.33 3.00 -27.32
CA ALA A 130 -14.08 3.73 -27.39
C ALA A 130 -12.96 2.88 -26.78
N GLY A 131 -12.29 2.07 -27.59
CA GLY A 131 -11.10 1.30 -27.20
C GLY A 131 -9.90 2.21 -26.93
N LEU A 132 -9.89 2.85 -25.75
CA LEU A 132 -8.82 3.72 -25.30
C LEU A 132 -7.54 2.92 -25.05
N PRO A 133 -6.34 3.50 -25.32
CA PRO A 133 -5.08 2.81 -25.12
C PRO A 133 -4.86 2.44 -23.65
N ILE A 134 -4.43 1.21 -23.42
CA ILE A 134 -4.03 0.70 -22.11
C ILE A 134 -2.59 1.12 -21.85
N ASP A 135 -2.36 1.80 -20.74
CA ASP A 135 -1.03 2.22 -20.32
C ASP A 135 -0.36 1.11 -19.49
N ARG A 136 0.71 0.55 -20.06
CA ARG A 136 1.61 -0.44 -19.45
C ARG A 136 3.05 0.08 -19.35
N SER A 137 3.22 1.40 -19.37
CA SER A 137 4.53 2.06 -19.46
C SER A 137 5.40 1.87 -18.22
N THR A 138 4.81 1.54 -17.07
CA THR A 138 5.53 1.38 -15.80
C THR A 138 5.65 -0.08 -15.38
N PRO A 139 6.74 -0.48 -14.71
CA PRO A 139 6.90 -1.82 -14.17
C PRO A 139 5.98 -2.13 -12.98
N ALA A 140 5.34 -1.11 -12.39
CA ALA A 140 4.55 -1.26 -11.16
C ALA A 140 3.03 -1.33 -11.42
N LEU A 141 2.52 -0.55 -12.37
CA LEU A 141 1.09 -0.32 -12.55
C LEU A 141 0.66 -0.46 -14.02
N VAL A 142 -0.56 -0.94 -14.21
CA VAL A 142 -1.28 -0.94 -15.48
C VAL A 142 -2.52 -0.06 -15.33
N ARG A 143 -2.74 0.83 -16.28
CA ARG A 143 -3.94 1.66 -16.34
C ARG A 143 -4.76 1.32 -17.57
N ASP A 144 -6.00 0.91 -17.34
CA ASP A 144 -7.00 0.62 -18.37
C ASP A 144 -8.16 1.64 -18.26
N PRO A 145 -8.17 2.69 -19.10
CA PRO A 145 -9.25 3.69 -19.10
C PRO A 145 -10.62 3.08 -19.37
N ASN A 146 -10.70 1.98 -20.13
CA ASN A 146 -11.95 1.34 -20.55
C ASN A 146 -12.71 0.72 -19.38
N LYS A 147 -12.02 0.48 -18.24
CA LYS A 147 -12.62 -0.06 -17.01
C LYS A 147 -12.88 1.02 -15.96
N CYS A 148 -12.72 2.30 -16.29
CA CYS A 148 -12.94 3.41 -15.36
C CYS A 148 -14.43 3.73 -15.20
N ILE A 149 -14.85 4.02 -13.97
CA ILE A 149 -16.22 4.50 -13.66
C ILE A 149 -16.25 5.95 -13.17
N LEU A 150 -15.15 6.69 -13.37
CA LEU A 150 -15.03 8.11 -12.98
C LEU A 150 -15.37 8.40 -11.50
N CYS A 151 -15.11 7.45 -10.60
CA CYS A 151 -15.38 7.60 -9.17
C CYS A 151 -14.52 8.68 -8.50
N GLY A 152 -13.33 8.96 -9.05
CA GLY A 152 -12.40 9.97 -8.56
C GLY A 152 -11.49 9.52 -7.42
N ASP A 153 -11.63 8.30 -6.88
CA ASP A 153 -10.84 7.88 -5.71
C ASP A 153 -9.33 7.87 -6.00
N CYS A 154 -8.92 7.46 -7.21
CA CYS A 154 -7.52 7.48 -7.63
C CYS A 154 -6.94 8.89 -7.77
N VAL A 155 -7.72 9.86 -8.27
CA VAL A 155 -7.35 11.28 -8.35
C VAL A 155 -7.14 11.84 -6.95
N ARG A 156 -8.10 11.54 -6.07
CA ARG A 156 -8.17 12.09 -4.72
C ARG A 156 -7.12 11.50 -3.79
N VAL A 157 -6.86 10.19 -3.82
CA VAL A 157 -5.76 9.62 -3.02
C VAL A 157 -4.39 10.15 -3.49
N CYS A 158 -4.22 10.36 -4.81
CA CYS A 158 -2.98 10.89 -5.36
C CYS A 158 -2.76 12.38 -5.02
N GLY A 159 -3.84 13.18 -5.00
CA GLY A 159 -3.78 14.61 -4.68
C GLY A 159 -3.86 14.94 -3.18
N GLU A 160 -4.82 14.35 -2.46
CA GLU A 160 -5.11 14.66 -1.06
C GLU A 160 -4.13 13.97 -0.09
N VAL A 161 -3.83 12.67 -0.31
CA VAL A 161 -3.00 11.86 0.60
C VAL A 161 -1.53 11.90 0.19
N GLN A 162 -1.23 11.65 -1.09
CA GLN A 162 0.15 11.61 -1.58
C GLN A 162 0.71 12.99 -1.93
N ARG A 163 -0.15 14.02 -2.13
CA ARG A 163 0.23 15.37 -2.58
C ARG A 163 1.10 15.39 -3.85
N ILE A 164 0.84 14.45 -4.75
CA ILE A 164 1.50 14.37 -6.07
C ILE A 164 0.56 14.87 -7.16
N GLY A 165 -0.67 14.38 -7.20
CA GLY A 165 -1.69 14.83 -8.16
C GLY A 165 -1.37 14.50 -9.63
N VAL A 166 -0.76 13.35 -9.92
CA VAL A 166 -0.44 12.94 -11.32
C VAL A 166 -1.66 12.46 -12.11
N LEU A 167 -2.79 12.22 -11.45
CA LEU A 167 -4.05 11.83 -12.10
C LEU A 167 -5.09 12.90 -11.82
N ASP A 168 -5.80 13.36 -12.85
CA ASP A 168 -6.94 14.27 -12.72
C ASP A 168 -8.02 13.97 -13.77
N PHE A 169 -9.18 14.61 -13.64
CA PHE A 169 -10.23 14.60 -14.63
C PHE A 169 -9.87 15.52 -15.81
N ALA A 170 -9.96 14.98 -17.02
CA ALA A 170 -9.85 15.72 -18.27
C ALA A 170 -11.19 15.68 -19.02
N TYR A 171 -11.41 16.69 -19.87
CA TYR A 171 -12.61 16.86 -20.69
C TYR A 171 -13.91 16.96 -19.86
N ARG A 172 -15.08 16.87 -20.52
CA ARG A 172 -16.41 17.03 -19.90
C ARG A 172 -17.46 16.16 -20.60
N GLY A 173 -18.59 15.94 -19.92
CA GLY A 173 -19.71 15.19 -20.49
C GLY A 173 -19.33 13.74 -20.76
N SER A 174 -19.70 13.22 -21.92
CA SER A 174 -19.33 11.86 -22.36
C SER A 174 -17.84 11.69 -22.63
N GLU A 175 -17.10 12.77 -22.89
CA GLU A 175 -15.65 12.71 -23.14
C GLU A 175 -14.82 12.68 -21.84
N ALA A 176 -15.47 12.80 -20.68
CA ALA A 176 -14.78 12.86 -19.39
C ALA A 176 -13.93 11.61 -19.15
N THR A 177 -12.66 11.81 -18.83
CA THR A 177 -11.72 10.72 -18.53
C THR A 177 -10.83 11.10 -17.36
N VAL A 178 -10.29 10.10 -16.68
CA VAL A 178 -9.22 10.30 -15.67
C VAL A 178 -7.89 10.01 -16.35
N GLY A 179 -6.86 10.79 -16.10
CA GLY A 179 -5.54 10.43 -16.62
C GLY A 179 -4.46 11.43 -16.26
N PRO A 180 -3.21 11.12 -16.65
CA PRO A 180 -2.11 12.06 -16.52
C PRO A 180 -2.27 13.28 -17.43
N ALA A 181 -1.56 14.35 -17.06
CA ALA A 181 -1.57 15.59 -17.82
C ALA A 181 -1.23 15.34 -19.30
N PHE A 182 -1.97 16.00 -20.19
CA PHE A 182 -1.77 15.95 -21.65
C PHE A 182 -1.90 14.55 -22.28
N GLY A 183 -2.61 13.62 -21.62
CA GLY A 183 -2.80 12.25 -22.15
C GLY A 183 -1.52 11.42 -22.18
N LYS A 184 -0.51 11.82 -21.39
CA LYS A 184 0.74 11.08 -21.22
C LYS A 184 0.52 9.74 -20.50
N CYS A 185 1.49 8.84 -20.65
CA CYS A 185 1.56 7.62 -19.85
C CYS A 185 2.13 7.92 -18.45
N LEU A 186 1.92 6.99 -17.52
CA LEU A 186 2.39 7.08 -16.13
C LEU A 186 3.93 7.16 -16.02
N ALA A 187 4.68 6.59 -16.97
CA ALA A 187 6.13 6.70 -17.01
C ALA A 187 6.63 8.11 -17.41
N ASP A 188 5.81 8.90 -18.10
CA ASP A 188 6.18 10.22 -18.67
C ASP A 188 5.79 11.40 -17.77
N VAL A 189 5.34 11.10 -16.55
CA VAL A 189 4.93 12.06 -15.52
C VAL A 189 5.57 11.71 -14.17
N ASP A 190 5.41 12.59 -13.19
CA ASP A 190 6.03 12.47 -11.87
C ASP A 190 5.35 11.43 -10.95
N CYS A 191 4.90 10.32 -11.53
CA CYS A 191 4.32 9.20 -10.80
C CYS A 191 5.42 8.46 -10.03
N VAL A 192 5.30 8.43 -8.71
CA VAL A 192 6.21 7.70 -7.81
C VAL A 192 5.94 6.19 -7.74
N GLN A 193 4.91 5.70 -8.44
CA GLN A 193 4.55 4.27 -8.53
C GLN A 193 4.20 3.60 -7.19
N CYS A 194 3.69 4.35 -6.20
CA CYS A 194 3.31 3.79 -4.89
C CYS A 194 2.08 2.86 -4.94
N GLY A 195 1.26 2.95 -6.00
CA GLY A 195 0.09 2.08 -6.21
C GLY A 195 -1.12 2.39 -5.34
N GLN A 196 -1.12 3.47 -4.57
CA GLN A 196 -2.29 3.91 -3.79
C GLN A 196 -3.53 4.17 -4.66
N CYS A 197 -3.34 4.58 -5.92
CA CYS A 197 -4.44 4.69 -6.87
C CYS A 197 -5.04 3.33 -7.28
N ALA A 198 -4.24 2.26 -7.29
CA ALA A 198 -4.69 0.90 -7.59
C ALA A 198 -5.40 0.25 -6.40
N SER A 199 -4.94 0.53 -5.17
CA SER A 199 -5.55 0.00 -3.94
C SER A 199 -6.99 0.51 -3.75
N VAL A 200 -7.24 1.80 -4.02
CA VAL A 200 -8.57 2.41 -3.89
C VAL A 200 -9.46 2.20 -5.13
N CYS A 201 -8.94 1.67 -6.23
CA CYS A 201 -9.71 1.51 -7.46
C CYS A 201 -10.80 0.42 -7.27
N PRO A 202 -12.10 0.75 -7.39
CA PRO A 202 -13.19 -0.21 -7.19
C PRO A 202 -13.39 -1.18 -8.37
N THR A 203 -12.68 -0.95 -9.49
CA THR A 203 -12.77 -1.71 -10.73
C THR A 203 -11.38 -2.09 -11.25
N GLY A 204 -11.29 -2.68 -12.44
CA GLY A 204 -10.02 -2.99 -13.11
C GLY A 204 -9.33 -1.81 -13.82
N ALA A 205 -9.65 -0.56 -13.48
CA ALA A 205 -9.14 0.60 -14.23
C ALA A 205 -7.66 0.93 -13.93
N ILE A 206 -7.19 0.60 -12.72
CA ILE A 206 -5.79 0.70 -12.33
C ILE A 206 -5.47 -0.57 -11.55
N THR A 207 -4.55 -1.37 -12.07
CA THR A 207 -4.14 -2.66 -11.51
C THR A 207 -2.62 -2.75 -11.41
N ILE A 208 -2.15 -3.85 -10.80
CA ILE A 208 -0.74 -4.13 -10.61
C ILE A 208 -0.17 -4.68 -11.92
N HIS A 209 1.02 -4.24 -12.31
CA HIS A 209 1.72 -4.87 -13.43
C HIS A 209 2.22 -6.26 -13.02
N SER A 210 1.66 -7.31 -13.62
CA SER A 210 1.91 -8.69 -13.21
C SER A 210 3.32 -9.19 -13.59
N ASP A 211 3.99 -9.85 -12.64
CA ASP A 211 5.20 -10.66 -12.85
C ASP A 211 4.91 -12.17 -12.76
N VAL A 212 3.65 -12.58 -12.53
CA VAL A 212 3.24 -13.98 -12.32
C VAL A 212 3.76 -14.90 -13.42
N ASP A 213 3.57 -14.55 -14.69
CA ASP A 213 3.99 -15.38 -15.82
C ASP A 213 5.53 -15.51 -15.91
N ARG A 214 6.26 -14.46 -15.52
CA ARG A 214 7.73 -14.49 -15.49
C ARG A 214 8.21 -15.45 -14.41
N VAL A 215 7.57 -15.43 -13.24
CA VAL A 215 7.89 -16.33 -12.13
C VAL A 215 7.52 -17.77 -12.46
N TRP A 216 6.34 -18.03 -13.04
CA TRP A 216 5.99 -19.38 -13.52
C TRP A 216 6.98 -19.91 -14.55
N LYS A 217 7.42 -19.07 -15.48
CA LYS A 217 8.43 -19.46 -16.47
C LYS A 217 9.75 -19.86 -15.80
N ALA A 218 10.18 -19.12 -14.77
CA ALA A 218 11.39 -19.44 -14.03
C ALA A 218 11.25 -20.74 -13.23
N ILE A 219 10.11 -20.95 -12.56
CA ILE A 219 9.84 -22.18 -11.77
C ILE A 219 9.83 -23.43 -12.65
N HIS A 220 9.28 -23.34 -13.86
CA HIS A 220 9.20 -24.47 -14.78
C HIS A 220 10.48 -24.69 -15.61
N ASP A 221 11.48 -23.83 -15.49
CA ASP A 221 12.77 -24.02 -16.16
C ASP A 221 13.69 -24.89 -15.26
N PRO A 222 14.01 -26.13 -15.65
CA PRO A 222 14.79 -27.05 -14.82
C PRO A 222 16.24 -26.60 -14.61
N LYS A 223 16.72 -25.59 -15.34
CA LYS A 223 18.05 -24.99 -15.12
C LYS A 223 18.03 -23.95 -14.02
N MET A 224 16.87 -23.33 -13.78
CA MET A 224 16.76 -22.22 -12.86
C MET A 224 16.63 -22.75 -11.43
N LYS A 225 17.36 -22.11 -10.53
CA LYS A 225 17.19 -22.18 -9.09
C LYS A 225 16.40 -20.96 -8.65
N VAL A 226 15.13 -21.15 -8.29
CA VAL A 226 14.24 -20.06 -7.90
C VAL A 226 14.26 -19.89 -6.39
N VAL A 227 14.76 -18.75 -5.93
CA VAL A 227 14.75 -18.37 -4.52
C VAL A 227 13.78 -17.22 -4.29
N ALA A 228 12.98 -17.29 -3.23
CA ALA A 228 12.06 -16.22 -2.86
C ALA A 228 12.43 -15.60 -1.52
N GLN A 229 12.28 -14.27 -1.40
CA GLN A 229 12.26 -13.58 -0.12
C GLN A 229 10.85 -13.08 0.19
N VAL A 230 10.44 -13.15 1.46
CA VAL A 230 9.10 -12.75 1.89
C VAL A 230 9.17 -11.55 2.83
N ALA A 231 8.52 -10.45 2.45
CA ALA A 231 8.42 -9.25 3.27
C ALA A 231 7.59 -9.48 4.55
N PRO A 232 7.84 -8.70 5.63
CA PRO A 232 7.16 -8.87 6.91
C PRO A 232 5.62 -8.86 6.79
N ALA A 233 5.07 -7.91 6.04
CA ALA A 233 3.62 -7.69 5.95
C ALA A 233 2.87 -8.79 5.18
N ILE A 234 3.54 -9.58 4.34
CA ILE A 234 2.90 -10.68 3.59
C ILE A 234 2.31 -11.72 4.55
N ARG A 235 2.98 -11.93 5.69
CA ARG A 235 2.60 -12.92 6.70
C ARG A 235 1.27 -12.63 7.36
N VAL A 236 0.85 -11.37 7.35
CA VAL A 236 -0.40 -10.90 7.97
C VAL A 236 -1.47 -10.56 6.93
N ALA A 237 -1.07 -10.15 5.72
CA ALA A 237 -2.02 -9.74 4.68
C ALA A 237 -2.50 -10.90 3.78
N LEU A 238 -1.70 -11.95 3.58
CA LEU A 238 -2.07 -13.01 2.64
C LEU A 238 -3.32 -13.77 3.06
N GLY A 239 -3.58 -13.90 4.37
CA GLY A 239 -4.75 -14.62 4.87
C GLY A 239 -6.09 -14.02 4.42
N GLU A 240 -6.15 -12.68 4.27
CA GLU A 240 -7.37 -11.97 3.86
C GLU A 240 -7.84 -12.38 2.47
N GLU A 241 -6.90 -12.68 1.55
CA GLU A 241 -7.19 -13.19 0.21
C GLU A 241 -7.84 -14.58 0.22
N PHE A 242 -7.76 -15.30 1.33
CA PHE A 242 -8.35 -16.62 1.53
C PHE A 242 -9.47 -16.62 2.57
N GLY A 243 -9.99 -15.44 2.94
CA GLY A 243 -11.14 -15.29 3.83
C GLY A 243 -10.83 -15.34 5.32
N HIS A 244 -9.55 -15.21 5.71
CA HIS A 244 -9.18 -15.01 7.11
C HIS A 244 -9.39 -13.54 7.52
N GLU A 245 -9.65 -13.32 8.80
CA GLU A 245 -9.79 -11.97 9.36
C GLU A 245 -8.46 -11.19 9.31
N PRO A 246 -8.50 -9.85 9.20
CA PRO A 246 -7.31 -9.01 9.27
C PRO A 246 -6.48 -9.30 10.54
N GLY A 247 -5.15 -9.36 10.38
CA GLY A 247 -4.22 -9.68 11.46
C GLY A 247 -3.98 -11.17 11.69
N TRP A 248 -4.63 -12.06 10.93
CA TRP A 248 -4.25 -13.46 10.87
C TRP A 248 -2.78 -13.61 10.47
N ALA A 249 -1.98 -14.38 11.22
CA ALA A 249 -0.55 -14.51 10.98
C ALA A 249 -0.10 -15.98 10.97
N ALA A 250 0.27 -16.50 9.79
CA ALA A 250 0.89 -17.82 9.68
C ALA A 250 2.06 -17.81 8.68
N PRO A 251 3.24 -17.30 9.08
CA PRO A 251 4.41 -17.19 8.20
C PRO A 251 4.80 -18.52 7.57
N GLY A 252 4.74 -19.63 8.31
CA GLY A 252 5.10 -20.94 7.77
C GLY A 252 4.12 -21.49 6.72
N LYS A 253 2.87 -21.01 6.68
CA LYS A 253 1.95 -21.34 5.58
C LYS A 253 2.35 -20.62 4.30
N VAL A 254 2.82 -19.36 4.38
CA VAL A 254 3.34 -18.62 3.22
C VAL A 254 4.52 -19.37 2.60
N VAL A 255 5.44 -19.85 3.45
CA VAL A 255 6.60 -20.64 2.98
C VAL A 255 6.16 -21.96 2.35
N GLY A 256 5.23 -22.67 3.00
CA GLY A 256 4.64 -23.89 2.45
C GLY A 256 3.95 -23.69 1.11
N ALA A 257 3.25 -22.57 0.93
CA ALA A 257 2.62 -22.18 -0.32
C ALA A 257 3.65 -22.01 -1.45
N LEU A 258 4.69 -21.22 -1.21
CA LEU A 258 5.77 -20.97 -2.17
C LEU A 258 6.51 -22.26 -2.54
N LYS A 259 6.84 -23.11 -1.56
CA LYS A 259 7.46 -24.42 -1.82
C LYS A 259 6.54 -25.35 -2.63
N SER A 260 5.23 -25.32 -2.37
CA SER A 260 4.24 -26.11 -3.10
C SER A 260 4.03 -25.62 -4.54
N ILE A 261 4.22 -24.33 -4.79
CA ILE A 261 4.24 -23.71 -6.12
C ILE A 261 5.49 -24.13 -6.93
N GLY A 262 6.58 -24.51 -6.26
CA GLY A 262 7.83 -24.93 -6.90
C GLY A 262 9.01 -24.00 -6.66
N VAL A 263 8.93 -23.06 -5.72
CA VAL A 263 10.08 -22.27 -5.28
C VAL A 263 11.05 -23.18 -4.50
N ASP A 264 12.33 -23.19 -4.89
CA ASP A 264 13.34 -24.06 -4.30
C ASP A 264 13.66 -23.68 -2.84
N MET A 265 13.85 -22.39 -2.58
CA MET A 265 14.21 -21.88 -1.26
C MET A 265 13.46 -20.59 -0.96
N VAL A 266 12.98 -20.47 0.27
CA VAL A 266 12.19 -19.35 0.75
C VAL A 266 12.86 -18.76 1.97
N PHE A 267 13.19 -17.48 1.90
CA PHE A 267 13.92 -16.74 2.91
C PHE A 267 13.10 -15.59 3.47
N ASP A 268 13.56 -15.07 4.60
CA ASP A 268 12.90 -13.99 5.30
C ASP A 268 13.57 -12.65 4.97
N THR A 269 12.84 -11.72 4.35
CA THR A 269 13.36 -10.35 4.13
C THR A 269 13.67 -9.65 5.45
N CYS A 270 13.09 -10.08 6.57
CA CYS A 270 13.43 -9.53 7.89
C CYS A 270 14.93 -9.71 8.23
N PHE A 271 15.61 -10.74 7.69
CA PHE A 271 17.06 -10.91 7.86
C PHE A 271 17.83 -9.72 7.26
N THR A 272 17.47 -9.30 6.04
CA THR A 272 18.12 -8.13 5.42
C THR A 272 17.53 -6.81 5.87
N ALA A 273 16.36 -6.80 6.50
CA ALA A 273 15.92 -5.67 7.30
C ALA A 273 16.87 -5.47 8.49
N ASP A 274 17.24 -6.52 9.21
CA ASP A 274 18.25 -6.43 10.28
C ASP A 274 19.62 -5.94 9.73
N LEU A 275 20.03 -6.40 8.55
CA LEU A 275 21.24 -5.87 7.88
C LEU A 275 21.10 -4.38 7.56
N THR A 276 19.93 -3.96 7.07
CA THR A 276 19.64 -2.54 6.80
C THR A 276 19.76 -1.72 8.08
N VAL A 277 19.22 -2.22 9.19
CA VAL A 277 19.34 -1.55 10.51
C VAL A 277 20.80 -1.38 10.89
N VAL A 278 21.64 -2.41 10.75
CA VAL A 278 23.06 -2.35 11.13
C VAL A 278 23.79 -1.28 10.33
N GLU A 279 23.66 -1.29 9.00
CA GLU A 279 24.33 -0.33 8.12
C GLU A 279 23.78 1.10 8.32
N GLU A 280 22.46 1.25 8.42
CA GLU A 280 21.80 2.55 8.54
C GLU A 280 22.06 3.19 9.91
N THR A 281 22.20 2.37 10.95
CA THR A 281 22.62 2.81 12.28
C THR A 281 24.07 3.27 12.29
N ALA A 282 24.97 2.50 11.67
CA ALA A 282 26.38 2.88 11.56
C ALA A 282 26.54 4.21 10.83
N GLU A 283 25.83 4.38 9.71
CA GLU A 283 25.80 5.63 8.96
C GLU A 283 25.21 6.79 9.79
N PHE A 284 24.12 6.55 10.52
CA PHE A 284 23.50 7.57 11.37
C PHE A 284 24.45 8.06 12.47
N LEU A 285 25.13 7.14 13.14
CA LEU A 285 26.10 7.46 14.19
C LEU A 285 27.32 8.20 13.65
N GLU A 286 27.80 7.86 12.44
CA GLU A 286 28.84 8.60 11.74
C GLU A 286 28.40 10.04 11.47
N ARG A 287 27.21 10.22 10.88
CA ARG A 287 26.66 11.56 10.58
C ARG A 287 26.50 12.39 11.85
N LEU A 288 25.94 11.80 12.91
CA LEU A 288 25.71 12.47 14.19
C LEU A 288 27.03 12.91 14.85
N SER A 289 28.04 12.02 14.87
CA SER A 289 29.34 12.31 15.50
C SER A 289 30.21 13.29 14.71
N SER A 290 30.09 13.30 13.37
CA SER A 290 30.80 14.26 12.52
C SER A 290 30.35 15.72 12.71
N GLY A 291 29.17 15.93 13.30
CA GLY A 291 28.54 17.24 13.42
C GLY A 291 28.09 17.84 12.08
N SER A 292 28.15 17.08 10.99
CA SER A 292 27.73 17.53 9.65
C SER A 292 26.22 17.72 9.59
N ARG A 293 25.79 18.98 9.75
CA ARG A 293 24.38 19.38 9.59
C ARG A 293 23.89 19.30 8.15
N GLU A 294 24.79 19.27 7.16
CA GLU A 294 24.42 19.20 5.75
C GLU A 294 23.80 17.85 5.36
N ARG A 295 24.20 16.76 6.04
CA ARG A 295 23.66 15.40 5.84
C ARG A 295 22.60 15.01 6.88
N LEU A 296 22.16 15.97 7.70
CA LEU A 296 21.10 15.80 8.68
C LEU A 296 19.87 16.66 8.33
N PRO A 297 18.64 16.17 8.55
CA PRO A 297 18.31 14.84 9.07
C PRO A 297 18.73 13.72 8.11
N GLN A 298 19.05 12.54 8.64
CA GLN A 298 19.15 11.33 7.82
C GLN A 298 17.73 10.86 7.49
N PHE A 299 17.40 10.76 6.20
CA PHE A 299 16.15 10.17 5.75
C PHE A 299 16.32 8.67 5.47
N THR A 300 15.36 7.86 5.86
CA THR A 300 15.33 6.44 5.46
C THR A 300 15.22 6.29 3.95
N SER A 301 15.87 5.28 3.36
CA SER A 301 15.90 5.03 1.90
C SER A 301 15.17 3.74 1.48
N CYS A 302 14.57 3.01 2.42
CA CYS A 302 14.01 1.68 2.15
C CYS A 302 12.69 1.69 1.36
N CYS A 303 11.98 2.82 1.33
CA CYS A 303 10.73 3.04 0.61
C CYS A 303 10.99 3.60 -0.81
N PRO A 304 10.77 2.84 -1.90
CA PRO A 304 11.16 3.26 -3.24
C PRO A 304 10.38 4.46 -3.77
N ALA A 305 9.09 4.57 -3.41
CA ALA A 305 8.27 5.71 -3.80
C ALA A 305 8.72 7.01 -3.11
N TRP A 306 9.22 6.92 -1.88
CA TRP A 306 9.85 8.05 -1.20
C TRP A 306 11.17 8.45 -1.88
N VAL A 307 12.04 7.49 -2.20
CA VAL A 307 13.29 7.78 -2.93
C VAL A 307 12.97 8.47 -4.25
N LYS A 308 12.02 7.95 -5.03
CA LYS A 308 11.58 8.55 -6.30
C LYS A 308 10.96 9.94 -6.10
N TYR A 309 10.23 10.16 -5.01
CA TYR A 309 9.69 11.47 -4.65
C TYR A 309 10.80 12.49 -4.37
N VAL A 310 11.85 12.12 -3.64
CA VAL A 310 13.02 12.99 -3.40
C VAL A 310 13.74 13.31 -4.71
N GLU A 311 13.96 12.31 -5.56
CA GLU A 311 14.60 12.48 -6.87
C GLU A 311 13.87 13.50 -7.77
N GLN A 312 12.53 13.48 -7.74
CA GLN A 312 11.70 14.30 -8.61
C GLN A 312 11.43 15.70 -8.05
N TYR A 313 11.12 15.81 -6.75
CA TYR A 313 10.61 17.03 -6.15
C TYR A 313 11.59 17.74 -5.22
N HIS A 314 12.53 16.99 -4.62
CA HIS A 314 13.43 17.51 -3.58
C HIS A 314 14.88 17.04 -3.73
N PRO A 315 15.52 17.30 -4.89
CA PRO A 315 16.86 16.78 -5.19
C PRO A 315 17.94 17.29 -4.23
N ASN A 316 17.70 18.40 -3.55
CA ASN A 316 18.55 18.94 -2.49
C ASN A 316 18.68 18.00 -1.28
N TYR A 317 17.72 17.10 -1.03
CA TYR A 317 17.77 16.12 0.06
C TYR A 317 18.32 14.75 -0.37
N LEU A 318 18.83 14.59 -1.59
CA LEU A 318 19.43 13.32 -2.03
C LEU A 318 20.61 12.88 -1.15
N ALA A 319 21.44 13.83 -0.71
CA ALA A 319 22.56 13.55 0.20
C ALA A 319 22.11 13.20 1.63
N ASN A 320 20.86 13.51 1.97
CA ASN A 320 20.26 13.21 3.26
C ASN A 320 19.65 11.81 3.30
N LEU A 321 19.25 11.22 2.17
CA LEU A 321 18.86 9.81 2.10
C LEU A 321 19.99 8.92 2.62
N SER A 322 19.63 7.89 3.38
CA SER A 322 20.53 6.82 3.78
C SER A 322 21.13 6.17 2.54
N SER A 323 22.43 5.91 2.57
CA SER A 323 23.14 5.23 1.48
C SER A 323 22.82 3.74 1.41
N CYS A 324 22.15 3.23 2.45
CA CYS A 324 21.76 1.83 2.55
C CYS A 324 20.79 1.44 1.44
N LYS A 325 21.03 0.26 0.83
CA LYS A 325 20.03 -0.42 0.00
C LYS A 325 18.81 -0.76 0.84
N SER A 326 17.63 -0.87 0.22
CA SER A 326 16.46 -1.39 0.94
C SER A 326 16.64 -2.87 1.29
N PRO A 327 15.86 -3.43 2.25
CA PRO A 327 15.94 -4.85 2.60
C PRO A 327 15.77 -5.78 1.39
N GLN A 328 14.91 -5.41 0.43
CA GLN A 328 14.74 -6.14 -0.83
C GLN A 328 16.06 -6.22 -1.62
N GLN A 329 16.70 -5.08 -1.83
CA GLN A 329 17.89 -4.99 -2.68
C GLN A 329 19.14 -5.51 -1.96
N MET A 330 19.24 -5.33 -0.65
CA MET A 330 20.25 -6.00 0.17
C MET A 330 20.15 -7.52 0.05
N PHE A 331 18.93 -8.07 0.11
CA PHE A 331 18.72 -9.51 -0.07
C PHE A 331 19.14 -9.95 -1.46
N GLY A 332 18.71 -9.26 -2.52
CA GLY A 332 19.10 -9.60 -3.89
C GLY A 332 20.61 -9.66 -4.08
N ALA A 333 21.32 -8.62 -3.61
CA ALA A 333 22.78 -8.55 -3.69
C ALA A 333 23.48 -9.65 -2.89
N VAL A 334 23.03 -9.92 -1.65
CA VAL A 334 23.59 -10.97 -0.80
C VAL A 334 23.28 -12.36 -1.36
N ALA A 335 22.05 -12.60 -1.83
CA ALA A 335 21.63 -13.86 -2.44
C ALA A 335 22.49 -14.20 -3.65
N ARG A 336 22.68 -13.25 -4.58
CA ARG A 336 23.50 -13.48 -5.77
C ARG A 336 24.95 -13.82 -5.45
N ARG A 337 25.54 -13.14 -4.46
CA ARG A 337 26.95 -13.36 -4.10
C ARG A 337 27.16 -14.60 -3.24
N PHE A 338 26.29 -14.83 -2.26
CA PHE A 338 26.44 -15.87 -1.25
C PHE A 338 25.76 -17.17 -1.68
N LEU A 339 24.46 -17.15 -1.99
CA LEU A 339 23.72 -18.37 -2.33
C LEU A 339 24.18 -18.98 -3.65
N GLY A 340 24.52 -18.15 -4.65
CA GLY A 340 25.08 -18.67 -5.91
C GLY A 340 26.32 -19.54 -5.67
N ARG A 341 27.22 -19.10 -4.77
CA ARG A 341 28.42 -19.86 -4.39
C ARG A 341 28.10 -21.07 -3.53
N GLU A 342 27.27 -20.91 -2.50
CA GLU A 342 26.94 -21.96 -1.54
C GLU A 342 26.18 -23.12 -2.21
N LEU A 343 25.29 -22.81 -3.14
CA LEU A 343 24.49 -23.79 -3.88
C LEU A 343 25.22 -24.36 -5.10
N GLY A 344 26.39 -23.83 -5.45
CA GLY A 344 27.11 -24.19 -6.68
C GLY A 344 26.31 -23.91 -7.96
N VAL A 345 25.51 -22.86 -7.96
CA VAL A 345 24.64 -22.46 -9.07
C VAL A 345 25.32 -21.35 -9.85
N GLU A 346 25.44 -21.53 -11.17
CA GLU A 346 25.95 -20.49 -12.06
C GLU A 346 25.09 -19.21 -11.91
N PRO A 347 25.68 -18.01 -11.91
CA PRO A 347 24.93 -16.78 -11.64
C PRO A 347 23.75 -16.53 -12.59
N GLU A 348 23.74 -17.14 -13.79
CA GLU A 348 22.66 -17.03 -14.80
C GLU A 348 21.43 -17.85 -14.39
N ASN A 349 21.67 -18.89 -13.62
CA ASN A 349 20.70 -19.90 -13.24
C ASN A 349 20.07 -19.60 -11.88
N LEU A 350 20.46 -18.52 -11.19
CA LEU A 350 19.83 -18.10 -9.94
C LEU A 350 18.77 -17.02 -10.23
N TYR A 351 17.51 -17.35 -9.95
CA TYR A 351 16.37 -16.46 -10.09
C TYR A 351 15.86 -15.99 -8.73
N VAL A 352 15.97 -14.70 -8.44
CA VAL A 352 15.59 -14.10 -7.15
C VAL A 352 14.21 -13.43 -7.28
N VAL A 353 13.22 -13.96 -6.56
CA VAL A 353 11.87 -13.43 -6.46
C VAL A 353 11.68 -12.72 -5.12
N SER A 354 11.04 -11.55 -5.15
CA SER A 354 10.64 -10.86 -3.92
C SER A 354 9.13 -10.87 -3.77
N VAL A 355 8.60 -11.28 -2.63
CA VAL A 355 7.17 -11.20 -2.32
C VAL A 355 6.94 -9.99 -1.41
N MET A 356 6.29 -8.96 -1.92
CA MET A 356 6.23 -7.62 -1.33
C MET A 356 4.81 -7.08 -1.26
N PRO A 357 4.40 -6.35 -0.21
CA PRO A 357 3.09 -5.69 -0.15
C PRO A 357 3.03 -4.41 -1.02
N CYS A 358 4.00 -4.19 -1.92
CA CYS A 358 4.25 -2.90 -2.54
C CYS A 358 4.49 -3.04 -4.05
N THR A 359 3.84 -2.18 -4.83
CA THR A 359 4.03 -2.10 -6.29
C THR A 359 5.31 -1.35 -6.66
N ALA A 360 5.69 -0.31 -5.90
CA ALA A 360 6.93 0.44 -6.14
C ALA A 360 8.20 -0.42 -5.98
N LYS A 361 8.11 -1.57 -5.31
CA LYS A 361 9.20 -2.56 -5.25
C LYS A 361 9.50 -3.20 -6.60
N LYS A 362 8.53 -3.29 -7.52
CA LYS A 362 8.75 -3.69 -8.92
C LYS A 362 9.60 -2.64 -9.65
N PHE A 363 9.30 -1.35 -9.44
CA PHE A 363 10.14 -0.26 -9.95
C PHE A 363 11.56 -0.32 -9.38
N GLU A 364 11.70 -0.50 -8.07
CA GLU A 364 13.01 -0.62 -7.44
C GLU A 364 13.82 -1.79 -8.03
N ALA A 365 13.22 -2.96 -8.24
CA ALA A 365 13.89 -4.11 -8.85
C ALA A 365 14.33 -3.87 -10.31
N ALA A 366 13.69 -2.95 -11.01
CA ALA A 366 13.99 -2.61 -12.40
C ALA A 366 15.06 -1.52 -12.57
N ARG A 367 15.56 -0.92 -11.47
CA ARG A 367 16.59 0.15 -11.51
C ARG A 367 17.95 -0.41 -11.94
N GLU A 368 18.62 0.29 -12.86
CA GLU A 368 19.88 -0.18 -13.48
C GLU A 368 21.04 -0.29 -12.49
N GLU A 369 21.08 0.58 -11.47
CA GLU A 369 22.09 0.56 -10.40
C GLU A 369 21.93 -0.61 -9.43
N PHE A 370 20.77 -1.26 -9.42
CA PHE A 370 20.54 -2.52 -8.71
C PHE A 370 20.74 -3.70 -9.65
N ALA A 371 21.80 -3.62 -10.46
CA ALA A 371 22.28 -4.72 -11.26
C ALA A 371 23.77 -4.96 -11.02
N SER A 372 24.12 -6.20 -10.66
CA SER A 372 25.50 -6.66 -10.54
C SER A 372 25.87 -7.45 -11.80
N ASP A 373 26.98 -7.09 -12.46
CA ASP A 373 27.43 -7.73 -13.72
C ASP A 373 26.36 -7.77 -14.82
N GLY A 374 25.55 -6.71 -14.92
CA GLY A 374 24.47 -6.59 -15.90
C GLY A 374 23.22 -7.41 -15.57
N ARG A 375 23.11 -7.93 -14.33
CA ARG A 375 21.94 -8.70 -13.86
C ARG A 375 21.24 -8.02 -12.69
N PRO A 376 19.91 -7.83 -12.73
CA PRO A 376 19.17 -7.24 -11.63
C PRO A 376 19.41 -8.00 -10.33
N ASP A 377 19.64 -7.33 -9.20
CA ASP A 377 19.79 -7.98 -7.89
C ASP A 377 18.53 -8.80 -7.52
N VAL A 378 17.36 -8.38 -8.01
CA VAL A 378 16.06 -9.06 -7.90
C VAL A 378 15.43 -9.19 -9.30
N ASP A 379 15.09 -10.41 -9.72
CA ASP A 379 14.58 -10.68 -11.08
C ASP A 379 13.09 -10.35 -11.25
N ALA A 380 12.28 -10.62 -10.22
CA ALA A 380 10.84 -10.40 -10.24
C ALA A 380 10.31 -10.05 -8.84
N VAL A 381 9.19 -9.32 -8.81
CA VAL A 381 8.52 -8.96 -7.56
C VAL A 381 7.06 -9.36 -7.64
N LEU A 382 6.61 -10.26 -6.77
CA LEU A 382 5.21 -10.63 -6.61
C LEU A 382 4.58 -9.79 -5.50
N THR A 383 3.41 -9.23 -5.76
CA THR A 383 2.56 -8.65 -4.72
C THR A 383 1.78 -9.71 -3.95
N THR A 384 1.17 -9.34 -2.82
CA THR A 384 0.25 -10.22 -2.07
C THR A 384 -0.86 -10.79 -2.98
N GLN A 385 -1.43 -9.95 -3.84
CA GLN A 385 -2.50 -10.34 -4.78
C GLN A 385 -1.99 -11.32 -5.85
N GLU A 386 -0.78 -11.08 -6.38
CA GLU A 386 -0.15 -11.98 -7.34
C GLU A 386 0.20 -13.34 -6.73
N LEU A 387 0.73 -13.37 -5.50
CA LEU A 387 0.97 -14.62 -4.79
C LEU A 387 -0.34 -15.36 -4.51
N ALA A 388 -1.38 -14.68 -4.05
CA ALA A 388 -2.68 -15.28 -3.82
C ALA A 388 -3.26 -15.88 -5.12
N ARG A 389 -3.11 -15.16 -6.25
CA ARG A 389 -3.47 -15.67 -7.58
C ARG A 389 -2.69 -16.94 -7.93
N MET A 390 -1.37 -16.94 -7.79
CA MET A 390 -0.56 -18.13 -8.07
C MET A 390 -0.97 -19.33 -7.21
N ILE A 391 -1.26 -19.13 -5.93
CA ILE A 391 -1.76 -20.19 -5.05
C ILE A 391 -3.10 -20.72 -5.56
N ARG A 392 -4.05 -19.85 -5.93
CA ARG A 392 -5.35 -20.26 -6.50
C ARG A 392 -5.17 -21.05 -7.82
N GLU A 393 -4.20 -20.67 -8.65
CA GLU A 393 -3.87 -21.37 -9.91
C GLU A 393 -3.38 -22.82 -9.67
N THR A 394 -2.78 -23.11 -8.51
CA THR A 394 -2.42 -24.50 -8.14
C THR A 394 -3.60 -25.39 -7.77
N GLY A 395 -4.75 -24.79 -7.44
CA GLY A 395 -5.93 -25.52 -6.93
C GLY A 395 -5.78 -26.09 -5.52
N ILE A 396 -4.69 -25.76 -4.80
CA ILE A 396 -4.47 -26.24 -3.43
C ILE A 396 -5.33 -25.44 -2.45
N ASP A 397 -5.99 -26.16 -1.54
CA ASP A 397 -6.70 -25.58 -0.39
C ASP A 397 -5.69 -24.90 0.54
N PHE A 398 -5.75 -23.57 0.64
CA PHE A 398 -4.82 -22.75 1.42
C PHE A 398 -4.73 -23.20 2.88
N ASP A 399 -5.83 -23.69 3.45
CA ASP A 399 -5.85 -24.13 4.84
C ASP A 399 -5.18 -25.47 5.08
N LYS A 400 -5.04 -26.28 4.02
CA LYS A 400 -4.39 -27.59 4.04
C LYS A 400 -2.93 -27.54 3.57
N LEU A 401 -2.43 -26.37 3.19
CA LEU A 401 -1.03 -26.22 2.82
C LEU A 401 -0.12 -26.68 3.98
N PRO A 402 0.98 -27.38 3.66
CA PRO A 402 1.96 -27.74 4.67
C PRO A 402 2.54 -26.47 5.29
N ILE A 403 2.85 -26.51 6.58
CA ILE A 403 3.63 -25.45 7.21
C ILE A 403 5.10 -25.80 7.03
N ALA A 404 5.90 -24.86 6.54
CA ALA A 404 7.34 -25.01 6.40
C ALA A 404 8.08 -23.84 7.06
N PRO A 405 9.26 -24.05 7.65
CA PRO A 405 10.10 -22.96 8.13
C PRO A 405 10.77 -22.25 6.94
N PHE A 406 11.23 -21.02 7.16
CA PHE A 406 12.17 -20.37 6.24
C PHE A 406 13.48 -21.15 6.16
N ASP A 407 14.10 -21.13 4.98
CA ASP A 407 15.37 -21.80 4.74
C ASP A 407 16.54 -21.01 5.35
N LEU A 408 17.57 -21.72 5.79
CA LEU A 408 18.81 -21.14 6.31
C LEU A 408 19.82 -20.87 5.18
N PRO A 409 20.74 -19.90 5.32
CA PRO A 409 21.01 -19.11 6.53
C PRO A 409 20.15 -17.86 6.72
N PHE A 410 19.41 -17.40 5.71
CA PHE A 410 18.66 -16.13 5.74
C PHE A 410 17.20 -16.27 6.26
N GLY A 411 16.93 -17.31 7.03
CA GLY A 411 15.62 -17.59 7.62
C GLY A 411 15.48 -17.11 9.07
N VAL A 412 16.53 -16.54 9.65
CA VAL A 412 16.55 -16.05 11.04
C VAL A 412 16.37 -14.53 11.02
N SER A 413 15.48 -14.02 11.86
CA SER A 413 15.23 -12.59 11.98
C SER A 413 15.03 -12.16 13.43
N THR A 414 15.30 -10.90 13.72
CA THR A 414 15.03 -10.30 15.02
C THR A 414 13.67 -9.62 15.07
N GLY A 415 13.23 -9.24 16.27
CA GLY A 415 12.04 -8.41 16.43
C GLY A 415 12.17 -7.00 15.82
N ALA A 416 13.38 -6.54 15.47
CA ALA A 416 13.60 -5.28 14.77
C ALA A 416 13.23 -5.41 13.29
N GLY A 417 13.73 -6.43 12.58
CA GLY A 417 13.33 -6.70 11.20
C GLY A 417 11.82 -6.96 11.03
N MET A 418 11.15 -7.56 12.02
CA MET A 418 9.70 -7.84 11.96
C MET A 418 8.82 -6.59 11.95
N ILE A 419 9.25 -5.47 12.55
CA ILE A 419 8.44 -4.24 12.63
C ILE A 419 8.61 -3.30 11.44
N PHE A 420 9.51 -3.59 10.50
CA PHE A 420 9.77 -2.77 9.29
C PHE A 420 8.53 -2.52 8.41
N GLY A 421 7.53 -3.39 8.49
CA GLY A 421 6.29 -3.26 7.71
C GLY A 421 5.31 -2.22 8.25
N ASN A 422 5.59 -1.61 9.40
CA ASN A 422 4.72 -0.61 10.03
C ASN A 422 5.39 0.77 10.02
N SER A 423 4.61 1.83 9.82
CA SER A 423 5.08 3.21 9.99
C SER A 423 5.67 3.44 11.39
N GLY A 424 6.94 3.82 11.45
CA GLY A 424 7.75 4.03 12.67
C GLY A 424 8.67 2.86 13.03
N GLY A 425 8.54 1.72 12.33
CA GLY A 425 9.27 0.50 12.64
C GLY A 425 10.76 0.57 12.30
N VAL A 426 11.13 1.31 11.25
CA VAL A 426 12.53 1.44 10.81
C VAL A 426 13.30 2.35 11.77
N ALA A 427 12.73 3.50 12.11
CA ALA A 427 13.30 4.42 13.10
C ALA A 427 13.44 3.74 14.47
N GLU A 428 12.40 3.02 14.94
CA GLU A 428 12.46 2.26 16.19
C GLU A 428 13.60 1.22 16.16
N ALA A 429 13.81 0.51 15.05
CA ALA A 429 14.89 -0.45 14.90
C ALA A 429 16.29 0.18 14.93
N VAL A 430 16.49 1.29 14.21
CA VAL A 430 17.77 2.04 14.18
C VAL A 430 18.12 2.59 15.56
N LEU A 431 17.15 3.18 16.27
CA LEU A 431 17.38 3.74 17.60
C LEU A 431 17.70 2.65 18.63
N ARG A 432 17.07 1.46 18.53
CA ARG A 432 17.41 0.30 19.36
C ARG A 432 18.86 -0.14 19.16
N ALA A 433 19.32 -0.22 17.91
CA ALA A 433 20.70 -0.59 17.61
C ALA A 433 21.69 0.51 18.05
N ALA A 434 21.36 1.79 17.84
CA ALA A 434 22.20 2.92 18.24
C ALA A 434 22.43 2.97 19.75
N ALA A 435 21.39 2.72 20.55
CA ALA A 435 21.47 2.72 22.01
C ALA A 435 22.44 1.63 22.54
N GLU A 436 22.41 0.44 21.95
CA GLU A 436 23.31 -0.65 22.34
C GLU A 436 24.75 -0.38 21.93
N LEU A 437 24.99 0.16 20.72
CA LEU A 437 26.34 0.44 20.22
C LEU A 437 27.06 1.57 21.00
N LEU A 438 26.32 2.60 21.41
CA LEU A 438 26.91 3.77 22.10
C LEU A 438 27.08 3.58 23.61
N ALA A 439 26.26 2.74 24.25
CA ALA A 439 26.29 2.58 25.70
C ALA A 439 26.06 1.12 26.14
N PRO A 440 26.92 0.17 25.72
CA PRO A 440 26.75 -1.26 26.01
C PRO A 440 26.74 -1.57 27.52
N GLU A 441 27.30 -0.69 28.36
CA GLU A 441 27.35 -0.88 29.82
C GLU A 441 26.14 -0.30 30.55
N LYS A 442 25.43 0.69 29.97
CA LYS A 442 24.22 1.30 30.56
C LYS A 442 22.93 0.61 30.08
N THR A 443 22.96 -0.11 28.97
CA THR A 443 21.84 -0.95 28.51
C THR A 443 21.63 -2.20 29.37
N SER A 444 22.55 -2.49 30.30
CA SER A 444 22.34 -3.49 31.35
C SER A 444 21.25 -3.10 32.38
N GLU A 445 21.01 -1.79 32.57
CA GLU A 445 19.97 -1.25 33.46
C GLU A 445 18.67 -0.84 32.72
N ILE A 446 18.70 -0.73 31.39
CA ILE A 446 17.48 -0.60 30.57
C ILE A 446 16.89 -2.01 30.44
N PRO A 447 15.66 -2.28 30.92
CA PRO A 447 15.07 -3.59 30.71
C PRO A 447 15.08 -3.90 29.21
N ARG A 448 15.72 -5.00 28.79
CA ARG A 448 15.77 -5.52 27.40
C ARG A 448 14.37 -5.64 26.74
N SER A 449 13.31 -5.45 27.51
CA SER A 449 11.90 -5.46 27.14
C SER A 449 11.25 -4.09 26.88
N ARG A 450 11.98 -2.95 26.94
CA ARG A 450 11.33 -1.62 27.01
C ARG A 450 11.91 -0.46 26.17
N LEU A 451 12.65 -0.72 25.10
CA LEU A 451 12.80 0.27 24.02
C LEU A 451 11.59 0.16 23.08
N VAL A 452 10.42 0.46 23.63
CA VAL A 452 9.17 0.63 22.88
C VAL A 452 8.99 2.12 22.74
N PHE A 453 9.18 2.64 21.54
CA PHE A 453 8.88 4.04 21.24
C PHE A 453 7.39 4.09 20.86
N GLU A 454 6.51 4.18 21.86
CA GLU A 454 5.07 4.28 21.62
C GLU A 454 4.73 5.54 20.83
N GLU A 455 5.53 6.61 20.98
CA GLU A 455 5.35 7.90 20.33
C GLU A 455 5.49 7.86 18.80
N VAL A 456 6.15 6.84 18.25
CA VAL A 456 6.29 6.65 16.79
C VAL A 456 5.33 5.64 16.20
N ARG A 457 4.52 4.97 17.03
CA ARG A 457 3.52 4.00 16.59
C ARG A 457 2.18 4.70 16.34
N GLY A 458 1.32 4.06 15.55
CA GLY A 458 -0.01 4.57 15.22
C GLY A 458 -0.12 5.14 13.81
N LEU A 459 -1.33 5.61 13.49
CA LEU A 459 -1.75 5.99 12.14
C LEU A 459 -1.73 7.51 11.87
N ASP A 460 -1.28 8.30 12.84
CA ASP A 460 -1.15 9.75 12.67
C ASP A 460 -0.22 10.09 11.49
N GLY A 461 -0.53 11.17 10.78
CA GLY A 461 0.18 11.56 9.57
C GLY A 461 1.66 11.84 9.82
N VAL A 462 1.96 12.67 10.82
CA VAL A 462 3.32 12.95 11.29
C VAL A 462 3.41 12.58 12.76
N LYS A 463 4.39 11.75 13.12
CA LYS A 463 4.69 11.38 14.50
C LYS A 463 6.07 11.88 14.86
N GLU A 464 6.24 12.41 16.06
CA GLU A 464 7.49 13.03 16.50
C GLU A 464 7.88 12.51 17.87
N ALA A 465 9.16 12.31 18.08
CA ALA A 465 9.70 11.95 19.37
C ALA A 465 11.10 12.55 19.57
N THR A 466 11.49 12.72 20.82
CA THR A 466 12.85 13.11 21.20
C THR A 466 13.34 12.11 22.22
N VAL A 467 14.46 11.46 21.91
CA VAL A 467 14.99 10.34 22.68
C VAL A 467 16.42 10.62 23.09
N ASN A 468 16.79 10.26 24.31
CA ASN A 468 18.16 10.41 24.79
C ASN A 468 18.93 9.10 24.54
N ILE A 469 19.94 9.14 23.68
CA ILE A 469 20.80 8.01 23.35
C ILE A 469 22.21 8.31 23.83
N ALA A 470 22.63 7.61 24.88
CA ALA A 470 23.96 7.73 25.48
C ALA A 470 24.37 9.16 25.86
N GLY A 471 23.42 10.02 26.23
CA GLY A 471 23.65 11.42 26.58
C GLY A 471 23.46 12.40 25.42
N ASN A 472 23.20 11.93 24.20
CA ASN A 472 22.85 12.76 23.05
C ASN A 472 21.32 12.81 22.89
N GLU A 473 20.78 14.02 22.75
CA GLU A 473 19.38 14.21 22.41
C GLU A 473 19.19 14.00 20.90
N VAL A 474 18.38 13.01 20.54
CA VAL A 474 18.07 12.64 19.15
C VAL A 474 16.60 12.95 18.87
N ARG A 475 16.36 13.84 17.92
CA ARG A 475 15.02 14.26 17.50
C ARG A 475 14.63 13.50 16.24
N LEU A 476 13.47 12.87 16.27
CA LEU A 476 13.00 12.05 15.17
C LEU A 476 11.59 12.43 14.71
N ALA A 477 11.34 12.23 13.42
CA ALA A 477 10.02 12.27 12.84
C ALA A 477 9.74 11.02 12.01
N VAL A 478 8.47 10.62 11.96
CA VAL A 478 7.96 9.55 11.12
C VAL A 478 6.81 10.10 10.30
N ALA A 479 6.97 10.10 8.98
CA ALA A 479 5.95 10.52 8.03
C ALA A 479 5.20 9.31 7.47
N ASN A 480 3.88 9.28 7.70
CA ASN A 480 2.96 8.22 7.30
C ASN A 480 2.15 8.59 6.04
N SER A 481 2.86 8.99 4.99
CA SER A 481 2.42 9.25 3.61
C SER A 481 3.39 10.25 2.97
N LEU A 482 3.35 10.40 1.65
CA LEU A 482 4.09 11.49 0.99
C LEU A 482 3.51 12.88 1.31
N GLY A 483 2.21 12.99 1.59
CA GLY A 483 1.61 14.24 2.07
C GLY A 483 2.15 14.66 3.44
N ALA A 484 2.33 13.70 4.35
CA ALA A 484 3.00 13.92 5.63
C ALA A 484 4.51 14.22 5.47
N ALA A 485 5.18 13.55 4.54
CA ALA A 485 6.58 13.83 4.23
C ALA A 485 6.77 15.28 3.75
N ALA A 486 5.89 15.75 2.86
CA ALA A 486 5.90 17.13 2.40
C ALA A 486 5.69 18.13 3.55
N GLU A 487 4.88 17.78 4.55
CA GLU A 487 4.72 18.60 5.76
C GLU A 487 6.00 18.65 6.61
N VAL A 488 6.65 17.50 6.83
CA VAL A 488 7.93 17.41 7.55
C VAL A 488 9.01 18.23 6.84
N LEU A 489 9.14 18.11 5.52
CA LEU A 489 10.10 18.88 4.72
C LEU A 489 9.84 20.39 4.83
N ARG A 490 8.59 20.84 4.71
CA ARG A 490 8.23 22.25 4.89
C ARG A 490 8.64 22.78 6.27
N ARG A 491 8.45 21.98 7.34
CA ARG A 491 8.82 22.36 8.71
C ARG A 491 10.34 22.46 8.88
N ILE A 492 11.11 21.58 8.23
CA ILE A 492 12.58 21.65 8.18
C ILE A 492 13.02 22.92 7.45
N GLU A 493 12.49 23.18 6.26
CA GLU A 493 12.89 24.32 5.41
C GLU A 493 12.57 25.68 6.02
N SER A 494 11.44 25.78 6.72
CA SER A 494 11.03 27.00 7.43
C SER A 494 11.78 27.24 8.74
N GLY A 495 12.57 26.26 9.22
CA GLY A 495 13.21 26.29 10.52
C GLY A 495 12.24 26.09 11.70
N GLU A 496 10.99 25.69 11.42
CA GLU A 496 9.97 25.36 12.43
C GLU A 496 10.34 24.10 13.22
N ALA A 497 11.02 23.15 12.57
CA ALA A 497 11.48 21.92 13.19
C ALA A 497 12.91 21.56 12.75
N VAL A 498 13.62 20.86 13.63
CA VAL A 498 14.96 20.32 13.34
C VAL A 498 14.99 18.89 13.83
N TYR A 499 15.22 17.96 12.90
CA TYR A 499 15.31 16.53 13.17
C TYR A 499 16.72 16.02 12.89
N ASP A 500 17.07 14.91 13.51
CA ASP A 500 18.32 14.19 13.31
C ASP A 500 18.09 12.95 12.42
N ILE A 501 16.94 12.29 12.56
CA ILE A 501 16.51 11.17 11.71
C ILE A 501 15.03 11.31 11.33
N VAL A 502 14.69 10.98 10.08
CA VAL A 502 13.31 11.00 9.61
C VAL A 502 13.00 9.71 8.83
N GLU A 503 12.02 8.95 9.31
CA GLU A 503 11.46 7.83 8.56
C GLU A 503 10.33 8.31 7.66
N VAL A 504 10.31 7.84 6.42
CA VAL A 504 9.23 8.14 5.47
C VAL A 504 8.69 6.86 4.86
N MET A 505 7.41 6.58 5.12
CA MET A 505 6.64 5.57 4.42
C MET A 505 5.60 6.26 3.54
N SER A 506 5.62 5.99 2.24
CA SER A 506 4.69 6.63 1.31
C SER A 506 3.24 6.16 1.46
N CYS A 507 3.02 4.95 1.98
CA CYS A 507 1.70 4.36 2.14
C CYS A 507 1.18 4.61 3.57
N PRO A 508 -0.05 5.11 3.75
CA PRO A 508 -0.66 5.19 5.08
C PRO A 508 -0.70 3.81 5.77
N GLY A 509 -0.15 3.73 6.98
CA GLY A 509 0.02 2.51 7.77
C GLY A 509 1.43 1.90 7.71
N GLY A 510 2.20 2.19 6.65
CA GLY A 510 3.47 1.51 6.33
C GLY A 510 3.51 0.98 4.91
#